data_AF-A0A4P6GX08-F1
#
_entry.id   AF-A0A4P6GX08-F1
#
_cell.length_a   1.000
_cell.length_b   1.000
_cell.length_c   1.000
_cell.angle_alpha   90.00
_cell.angle_beta   90.00
_cell.angle_gamma   90.00
#
_symmetry.space_group_name_H-M   'P 1'
#
loop_
_entity.id
_entity.type
_entity.pdbx_description
1 polymer ?
#
loop_
_entity_poly.entity_id
_entity_poly.type
_entity_poly.pdbx_seq_one_letter_code
_entity_poly.pdbx_strand_id
1 'polypeptide(L)'
;MPLWLGLTFAAGSAPAHEVHEKLLQAQATVIHLTYADGEPYSFERYELFADGSAKPTLTGRTDGQGRIVFLPDQTKRWRVRAFSEDGHGVDVSFEASPGEASVASDSAVLAVDRASRVMLGVLVILALFCALQLFVRRRKPADAATADRPDARS
;
A
#
# COMPACT_ATOMS: atom_id res chain seq x y z
N MET A 1 9.29 44.47 7.31
CA MET A 1 9.39 43.46 6.23
C MET A 1 9.04 42.12 6.86
N PRO A 2 7.84 41.55 6.62
CA PRO A 2 7.39 40.43 7.44
C PRO A 2 8.11 39.15 7.03
N LEU A 3 8.99 38.72 7.94
CA LEU A 3 9.82 37.51 7.94
C LEU A 3 8.99 36.22 8.15
N TRP A 4 7.74 36.19 7.71
CA TRP A 4 6.78 35.10 7.98
C TRP A 4 6.47 34.24 6.74
N LEU A 5 7.06 34.55 5.58
CA LEU A 5 6.81 33.80 4.34
C LEU A 5 7.79 32.65 4.08
N GLY A 6 8.86 32.52 4.89
CA GLY A 6 9.93 31.56 4.63
C GLY A 6 9.73 30.16 5.23
N LEU A 7 8.77 29.99 6.16
CA LEU A 7 8.72 28.77 7.00
C LEU A 7 7.78 27.66 6.49
N THR A 8 6.99 27.91 5.43
CA THR A 8 6.00 26.92 4.96
C THR A 8 6.50 26.00 3.84
N PHE A 9 7.72 26.20 3.32
CA PHE A 9 8.22 25.43 2.16
C PHE A 9 9.24 24.33 2.50
N ALA A 10 9.45 24.04 3.79
CA ALA A 10 10.30 22.94 4.24
C ALA A 10 9.51 21.62 4.42
N ALA A 11 8.53 21.35 3.57
CA ALA A 11 7.92 20.02 3.48
C ALA A 11 8.89 19.11 2.74
N GLY A 12 9.80 18.46 3.48
CA GLY A 12 10.71 17.46 2.93
C GLY A 12 9.94 16.31 2.26
N SER A 13 10.51 15.77 1.19
CA SER A 13 9.97 14.58 0.54
C SER A 13 10.07 13.39 1.49
N ALA A 14 8.93 12.93 2.00
CA ALA A 14 8.84 11.66 2.71
C ALA A 14 8.56 10.55 1.68
N PRO A 15 9.47 9.59 1.46
CA PRO A 15 9.15 8.40 0.67
C PRO A 15 8.01 7.60 1.32
N ALA A 16 6.79 7.83 0.85
CA ALA A 16 5.64 7.00 1.14
C ALA A 16 5.59 5.89 0.08
N HIS A 17 5.79 4.63 0.51
CA HIS A 17 5.55 3.48 -0.34
C HIS A 17 4.05 3.16 -0.30
N GLU A 18 3.44 3.12 -1.47
CA GLU A 18 2.06 2.70 -1.64
C GLU A 18 2.05 1.18 -1.84
N VAL A 19 1.11 0.50 -1.18
CA VAL A 19 0.86 -0.94 -1.39
C VAL A 19 -0.34 -1.06 -2.29
N HIS A 20 -0.23 -1.85 -3.35
CA HIS A 20 -1.34 -2.18 -4.25
C HIS A 20 -1.79 -3.60 -3.98
N GLU A 21 -3.10 -3.79 -3.83
CA GLU A 21 -3.73 -5.07 -3.56
C GLU A 21 -4.55 -5.57 -4.76
N LYS A 22 -4.46 -6.88 -4.99
CA LYS A 22 -5.38 -7.61 -5.88
C LYS A 22 -5.77 -8.91 -5.21
N LEU A 23 -7.07 -9.14 -5.07
CA LEU A 23 -7.59 -10.37 -4.48
C LEU A 23 -7.79 -11.40 -5.58
N LEU A 24 -7.08 -12.53 -5.47
CA LEU A 24 -7.18 -13.67 -6.38
C LEU A 24 -7.64 -14.91 -5.61
N GLN A 25 -8.46 -15.73 -6.24
CA GLN A 25 -8.85 -17.05 -5.74
C GLN A 25 -8.21 -18.11 -6.64
N ALA A 26 -7.44 -19.02 -6.05
CA ALA A 26 -6.71 -20.05 -6.79
C ALA A 26 -6.62 -21.33 -5.96
N GLN A 27 -6.38 -22.45 -6.65
CA GLN A 27 -6.04 -23.70 -6.00
C GLN A 27 -4.60 -23.63 -5.48
N ALA A 28 -4.39 -24.09 -4.25
CA ALA A 28 -3.11 -24.06 -3.57
C ALA A 28 -2.75 -25.42 -3.00
N THR A 29 -1.45 -25.66 -2.83
CA THR A 29 -0.94 -26.83 -2.11
C THR A 29 -0.94 -26.52 -0.62
N VAL A 30 -1.50 -27.45 0.17
CA VAL A 30 -1.55 -27.34 1.63
C VAL A 30 -0.74 -28.47 2.25
N ILE A 31 0.24 -28.12 3.09
CA ILE A 31 1.00 -29.06 3.91
C ILE A 31 0.49 -28.90 5.33
N HIS A 32 -0.01 -29.98 5.92
CA HIS A 32 -0.49 -29.98 7.30
C HIS A 32 0.51 -30.73 8.19
N LEU A 33 1.01 -30.02 9.20
CA LEU A 33 1.99 -30.54 10.15
C LEU A 33 1.36 -30.61 11.54
N THR A 34 1.59 -31.74 12.22
CA THR A 34 1.15 -31.99 13.59
C THR A 34 2.29 -32.59 14.38
N TYR A 35 2.28 -32.37 15.70
CA TYR A 35 3.10 -33.13 16.63
C TYR A 35 2.60 -34.57 16.75
N ALA A 36 3.39 -35.43 17.40
CA ALA A 36 3.08 -36.86 17.53
C ALA A 36 1.85 -37.13 18.42
N ASP A 37 1.54 -36.22 19.33
CA ASP A 37 0.34 -36.23 20.17
C ASP A 37 -0.92 -35.68 19.45
N GLY A 38 -0.76 -35.24 18.20
CA GLY A 38 -1.83 -34.70 17.37
C GLY A 38 -2.06 -33.19 17.56
N GLU A 39 -1.29 -32.51 18.40
CA GLU A 39 -1.37 -31.06 18.48
C GLU A 39 -0.93 -30.41 17.17
N PRO A 40 -1.57 -29.31 16.73
CA PRO A 40 -1.15 -28.61 15.52
C PRO A 40 0.27 -28.07 15.67
N TYR A 41 1.08 -28.20 14.63
CA TYR A 41 2.42 -27.62 14.56
C TYR A 41 2.34 -26.10 14.32
N SER A 42 1.76 -25.39 15.27
CA SER A 42 1.16 -24.07 15.11
C SER A 42 2.17 -22.94 15.28
N PHE A 43 2.16 -21.98 14.35
CA PHE A 43 3.09 -20.83 14.35
C PHE A 43 4.57 -21.21 14.40
N GLU A 44 4.94 -22.37 13.88
CA GLU A 44 6.34 -22.82 13.84
C GLU A 44 7.01 -22.44 12.55
N ARG A 45 8.33 -22.25 12.61
CA ARG A 45 9.11 -21.76 11.46
C ARG A 45 9.22 -22.82 10.39
N TYR A 46 9.16 -22.39 9.14
CA TYR A 46 9.45 -23.25 8.00
C TYR A 46 10.21 -22.53 6.89
N GLU A 47 10.87 -23.35 6.07
CA GLU A 47 11.57 -22.99 4.85
C GLU A 47 11.10 -23.93 3.74
N LEU A 48 10.73 -23.38 2.59
CA LEU A 48 10.28 -24.11 1.41
C LEU A 48 11.29 -23.90 0.27
N PHE A 49 11.72 -25.00 -0.33
CA PHE A 49 12.73 -25.05 -1.37
C PHE A 49 12.14 -25.66 -2.64
N ALA A 50 12.36 -24.99 -3.77
CA ALA A 50 12.18 -25.60 -5.10
C ALA A 50 13.30 -26.64 -5.37
N ASP A 51 13.03 -27.60 -6.24
CA ASP A 51 14.00 -28.66 -6.59
C ASP A 51 15.36 -28.09 -7.01
N GLY A 52 16.43 -28.66 -6.47
CA GLY A 52 17.81 -28.24 -6.74
C GLY A 52 18.20 -26.85 -6.21
N SER A 53 17.30 -26.10 -5.55
CA SER A 53 17.63 -24.79 -4.98
C SER A 53 18.34 -24.92 -3.63
N ALA A 54 19.49 -24.25 -3.50
CA ALA A 54 20.21 -24.15 -2.22
C ALA A 54 19.61 -23.07 -1.29
N LYS A 55 18.84 -22.12 -1.83
CA LYS A 55 18.20 -21.03 -1.06
C LYS A 55 16.70 -21.29 -0.95
N PRO A 56 16.06 -20.95 0.19
CA PRO A 56 14.63 -21.10 0.33
C PRO A 56 13.91 -20.14 -0.62
N THR A 57 12.92 -20.67 -1.34
CA THR A 57 12.02 -19.87 -2.19
C THR A 57 11.05 -19.08 -1.32
N LEU A 58 10.61 -19.66 -0.20
CA LEU A 58 9.71 -19.05 0.76
C LEU A 58 10.14 -19.43 2.17
N THR A 59 10.06 -18.47 3.09
CA THR A 59 10.21 -18.70 4.52
C THR A 59 9.02 -18.11 5.25
N GLY A 60 8.64 -18.71 6.37
CA GLY A 60 7.47 -18.25 7.09
C GLY A 60 7.22 -19.00 8.38
N ARG A 61 5.99 -18.88 8.88
CA ARG A 61 5.46 -19.64 10.01
C ARG A 61 4.19 -20.35 9.58
N THR A 62 3.97 -21.56 10.10
CA THR A 62 2.68 -22.26 9.94
C THR A 62 1.55 -21.43 10.55
N ASP A 63 0.33 -21.64 10.08
CA ASP A 63 -0.83 -20.99 10.69
C ASP A 63 -1.24 -21.64 12.03
N GLY A 64 -2.30 -21.12 12.65
CA GLY A 64 -2.83 -21.63 13.92
C GLY A 64 -3.35 -23.07 13.88
N GLN A 65 -3.39 -23.70 12.70
CA GLN A 65 -3.79 -25.09 12.49
C GLN A 65 -2.62 -25.93 11.96
N GLY A 66 -1.38 -25.43 12.05
CA GLY A 66 -0.20 -26.16 11.59
C GLY A 66 -0.10 -26.29 10.07
N ARG A 67 -0.75 -25.40 9.31
CA ARG A 67 -0.78 -25.46 7.85
C ARG A 67 0.24 -24.52 7.22
N ILE A 68 0.83 -24.98 6.11
CA ILE A 68 1.60 -24.18 5.15
C ILE A 68 0.80 -24.19 3.85
N VAL A 69 0.53 -23.00 3.31
CA VAL A 69 -0.23 -22.85 2.06
C VAL A 69 0.62 -22.08 1.06
N PHE A 70 0.82 -22.65 -0.13
CA PHE A 70 1.54 -21.99 -1.20
C PHE A 70 0.99 -22.38 -2.57
N LEU A 71 1.21 -21.53 -3.57
CA LEU A 71 0.84 -21.80 -4.94
C LEU A 71 2.10 -22.26 -5.69
N PRO A 72 2.22 -23.54 -6.05
CA PRO A 72 3.35 -24.02 -6.85
C PRO A 72 3.30 -23.42 -8.26
N ASP A 73 4.47 -23.10 -8.80
CA ASP A 73 4.64 -22.64 -10.17
C ASP A 73 4.87 -23.83 -11.12
N GLN A 74 5.75 -23.72 -12.12
CA GLN A 74 6.10 -24.82 -13.02
C GLN A 74 6.96 -25.91 -12.33
N THR A 75 7.48 -25.65 -11.13
CA THR A 75 8.30 -26.58 -10.36
C THR A 75 7.44 -27.70 -9.79
N LYS A 76 7.78 -28.94 -10.15
CA LYS A 76 7.03 -30.13 -9.71
C LYS A 76 7.47 -30.68 -8.37
N ARG A 77 8.73 -30.50 -7.97
CA ARG A 77 9.29 -31.08 -6.76
C ARG A 77 9.71 -30.00 -5.77
N TRP A 78 9.35 -30.23 -4.53
CA TRP A 78 9.53 -29.29 -3.43
C TRP A 78 10.11 -30.01 -2.21
N ARG A 79 10.79 -29.26 -1.36
CA ARG A 79 11.25 -29.72 -0.05
C ARG A 79 10.84 -28.69 1.00
N VAL A 80 10.21 -29.16 2.07
CA VAL A 80 9.88 -28.34 3.23
C VAL A 80 10.75 -28.74 4.41
N ARG A 81 11.30 -27.75 5.10
CA ARG A 81 11.99 -27.89 6.37
C ARG A 81 11.23 -27.07 7.39
N ALA A 82 10.69 -27.69 8.43
CA ALA A 82 10.03 -26.98 9.52
C ALA A 82 10.70 -27.33 10.84
N PHE A 83 10.78 -26.36 11.76
CA PHE A 83 11.52 -26.48 13.01
C PHE A 83 10.81 -25.69 14.11
N SER A 84 10.70 -26.31 15.27
CA SER A 84 10.06 -25.77 16.47
C SER A 84 11.13 -25.23 17.43
N GLU A 85 10.72 -24.34 18.31
CA GLU A 85 11.60 -23.76 19.33
C GLU A 85 12.15 -24.81 20.30
N ASP A 86 11.42 -25.92 20.48
CA ASP A 86 11.82 -27.03 21.35
C ASP A 86 12.82 -28.01 20.70
N GLY A 87 13.17 -27.80 19.43
CA GLY A 87 14.12 -28.62 18.68
C GLY A 87 13.50 -29.74 17.85
N HIS A 88 12.18 -29.92 17.86
CA HIS A 88 11.51 -30.81 16.90
C HIS A 88 11.52 -30.21 15.49
N GLY A 89 11.40 -31.07 14.48
CA GLY A 89 11.33 -30.61 13.10
C GLY A 89 11.07 -31.73 12.11
N VAL A 90 10.79 -31.33 10.88
CA VAL A 90 10.53 -32.21 9.76
C VAL A 90 11.28 -31.71 8.53
N ASP A 91 11.76 -32.64 7.71
CA ASP A 91 12.44 -32.38 6.47
C ASP A 91 11.95 -33.36 5.40
N VAL A 92 11.04 -32.89 4.54
CA VAL A 92 10.28 -33.76 3.63
C VAL A 92 10.29 -33.19 2.22
N SER A 93 10.53 -34.08 1.25
CA SER A 93 10.36 -33.79 -0.16
C SER A 93 9.04 -34.35 -0.67
N PHE A 94 8.37 -33.60 -1.55
CA PHE A 94 7.08 -33.95 -2.11
C PHE A 94 6.94 -33.39 -3.53
N GLU A 95 5.96 -33.90 -4.27
CA GLU A 95 5.59 -33.36 -5.57
C GLU A 95 4.32 -32.50 -5.44
N ALA A 96 4.31 -31.36 -6.11
CA ALA A 96 3.17 -30.47 -6.22
C ALA A 96 2.92 -30.14 -7.69
N SER A 97 1.68 -30.26 -8.12
CA SER A 97 1.30 -29.85 -9.48
C SER A 97 0.95 -28.36 -9.50
N PRO A 98 1.26 -27.63 -10.59
CA PRO A 98 0.81 -26.26 -10.75
C PRO A 98 -0.71 -26.19 -10.55
N GLY A 99 -1.17 -25.29 -9.67
CA GLY A 99 -2.60 -25.02 -9.53
C GLY A 99 -3.10 -24.23 -10.74
N GLU A 100 -4.27 -24.58 -11.29
CA GLU A 100 -4.95 -23.69 -12.22
C GLU A 100 -5.38 -22.44 -11.45
N ALA A 101 -4.73 -21.31 -11.73
CA ALA A 101 -5.17 -20.02 -11.23
C ALA A 101 -6.47 -19.65 -11.95
N SER A 102 -7.61 -19.76 -11.25
CA SER A 102 -8.85 -19.15 -11.70
C SER A 102 -8.67 -17.64 -11.66
N VAL A 103 -8.60 -17.00 -12.83
CA VAL A 103 -8.63 -15.54 -12.93
C VAL A 103 -10.04 -15.09 -12.54
N ALA A 104 -10.28 -14.90 -11.24
CA ALA A 104 -11.46 -14.20 -10.78
C ALA A 104 -11.41 -12.79 -11.40
N SER A 105 -12.45 -12.45 -12.18
CA SER A 105 -12.55 -11.18 -12.88
C SER A 105 -12.36 -10.03 -11.87
N ASP A 106 -11.47 -9.10 -12.20
CA ASP A 106 -11.28 -7.87 -11.43
C ASP A 106 -12.65 -7.24 -11.18
N SER A 107 -13.11 -7.29 -9.93
CA SER A 107 -14.13 -6.36 -9.50
C SER A 107 -13.45 -5.00 -9.55
N ALA A 108 -13.69 -4.26 -10.63
CA ALA A 108 -13.23 -2.90 -10.82
C ALA A 108 -13.87 -2.00 -9.76
N VAL A 109 -13.34 -2.06 -8.54
CA VAL A 109 -13.40 -0.93 -7.63
C VAL A 109 -12.80 0.21 -8.43
N LEU A 110 -13.56 1.28 -8.65
CA LEU A 110 -13.15 2.45 -9.43
C LEU A 110 -11.82 2.96 -8.86
N ALA A 111 -10.72 2.46 -9.42
CA ALA A 111 -9.38 2.85 -9.05
C ALA A 111 -9.22 4.27 -9.57
N VAL A 112 -9.53 5.25 -8.72
CA VAL A 112 -9.33 6.66 -9.03
C VAL A 112 -7.84 6.85 -9.22
N ASP A 113 -7.44 7.00 -10.48
CA ASP A 113 -6.05 7.10 -10.91
C ASP A 113 -5.32 8.21 -10.16
N ARG A 114 -4.04 7.99 -9.84
CA ARG A 114 -3.24 8.92 -9.04
C ARG A 114 -3.24 10.33 -9.65
N ALA A 115 -3.19 10.45 -10.98
CA ALA A 115 -3.19 11.74 -11.64
C ALA A 115 -4.52 12.49 -11.41
N SER A 116 -5.65 11.78 -11.39
CA SER A 116 -6.95 12.39 -11.12
C SER A 116 -7.06 12.96 -9.70
N ARG A 117 -6.47 12.30 -8.69
CA ARG A 117 -6.42 12.81 -7.31
C ARG A 117 -5.54 14.06 -7.19
N VAL A 118 -4.37 14.05 -7.85
CA VAL A 118 -3.48 15.22 -7.88
C VAL A 118 -4.15 16.39 -8.58
N MET A 119 -4.78 16.15 -9.73
CA MET A 119 -5.46 17.20 -10.50
C MET A 119 -6.63 17.79 -9.71
N LEU A 120 -7.41 16.97 -9.00
CA LEU A 120 -8.46 17.44 -8.09
C LEU A 120 -7.89 18.34 -6.99
N GLY A 121 -6.79 17.94 -6.35
CA GLY A 121 -6.13 18.76 -5.32
C GLY A 121 -5.67 20.12 -5.84
N VAL A 122 -5.03 20.15 -7.02
CA VAL A 122 -4.60 21.39 -7.67
C VAL A 122 -5.78 22.31 -7.97
N LEU A 123 -6.88 21.77 -8.51
CA LEU A 123 -8.08 22.54 -8.83
C LEU A 123 -8.74 23.13 -7.58
N VAL A 124 -8.79 22.40 -6.47
CA VAL A 124 -9.31 22.90 -5.18
C VAL A 124 -8.47 24.07 -4.66
N ILE A 125 -7.13 23.96 -4.70
CA ILE A 125 -6.22 25.03 -4.28
C ILE A 125 -6.45 26.30 -5.12
N LEU A 126 -6.52 26.15 -6.45
CA LEU A 126 -6.76 27.28 -7.35
C LEU A 126 -8.14 27.91 -7.14
N ALA A 127 -9.18 27.11 -6.92
CA ALA A 127 -10.53 27.61 -6.66
C ALA A 127 -10.60 28.44 -5.37
N LEU A 128 -10.00 27.96 -4.28
CA LEU A 128 -9.91 28.68 -3.01
C LEU A 128 -9.14 30.00 -3.17
N PHE A 129 -8.02 29.99 -3.88
CA PHE A 129 -7.23 31.18 -4.15
C PHE A 129 -8.02 32.23 -4.94
N CYS A 130 -8.72 31.82 -6.01
CA CYS A 130 -9.57 32.71 -6.79
C CYS A 130 -10.71 33.30 -5.95
N ALA A 131 -11.36 32.50 -5.10
CA ALA A 131 -12.42 32.98 -4.21
C ALA A 131 -11.90 34.05 -3.22
N LEU A 132 -10.73 33.82 -2.61
CA LEU A 132 -10.09 34.78 -1.71
C LEU A 132 -9.74 36.10 -2.42
N GLN A 133 -9.15 36.03 -3.62
CA GLN A 133 -8.80 37.22 -4.42
C GLN A 133 -10.03 38.07 -4.77
N LEU A 134 -11.14 37.42 -5.13
CA LEU A 134 -12.41 38.13 -5.38
C LEU A 134 -12.96 38.78 -4.12
N PHE A 135 -12.86 38.12 -2.97
CA PHE A 135 -13.33 38.66 -1.69
C PHE A 135 -12.49 39.85 -1.20
N VAL A 136 -11.17 39.80 -1.37
CA VAL A 136 -10.25 40.91 -1.03
C VAL A 136 -10.44 42.09 -1.98
N ARG A 137 -10.60 41.85 -3.30
CA ARG A 137 -10.90 42.92 -4.28
C ARG A 137 -12.21 43.63 -3.98
N ARG A 138 -13.23 42.90 -3.52
CA ARG A 138 -14.52 43.49 -3.12
C ARG A 138 -14.43 44.39 -1.88
N ARG A 139 -13.36 44.32 -1.09
CA ARG A 139 -13.14 45.19 0.08
C ARG A 139 -12.45 46.53 -0.23
N LYS A 140 -12.24 46.88 -1.51
CA LYS A 140 -11.87 48.26 -1.92
C LYS A 140 -12.94 48.81 -2.86
N PRO A 141 -13.98 49.49 -2.33
CA PRO A 141 -14.11 50.97 -2.47
C PRO A 141 -14.80 51.61 -1.22
N ALA A 142 -14.64 52.87 -0.80
CA ALA A 142 -14.22 54.12 -1.44
C ALA A 142 -13.63 55.09 -0.37
N ASP A 143 -12.40 55.57 -0.59
CA ASP A 143 -11.87 56.82 -0.01
C ASP A 143 -11.18 57.56 -1.15
N ALA A 144 -11.97 58.00 -2.13
CA ALA A 144 -11.46 58.77 -3.27
C ALA A 144 -12.53 59.72 -3.83
N ALA A 145 -13.36 60.30 -2.96
CA ALA A 145 -14.41 61.23 -3.37
C ALA A 145 -14.63 62.36 -2.35
N THR A 146 -13.57 63.03 -1.86
CA THR A 146 -13.73 64.32 -1.14
C THR A 146 -12.49 65.23 -1.22
N ALA A 147 -11.75 65.24 -2.33
CA ALA A 147 -10.62 66.18 -2.47
C ALA A 147 -10.52 66.72 -3.91
N ASP A 148 -11.61 67.31 -4.41
CA ASP A 148 -11.50 68.29 -5.49
C ASP A 148 -12.66 69.30 -5.36
N ARG A 149 -12.41 70.39 -4.64
CA ARG A 149 -13.27 71.57 -4.65
C ARG A 149 -12.38 72.72 -5.14
N PRO A 150 -12.60 73.25 -6.35
CA PRO A 150 -11.78 74.31 -6.88
C PRO A 150 -12.15 75.64 -6.22
N ASP A 151 -11.12 76.40 -5.90
CA ASP A 151 -11.19 77.75 -5.37
C ASP A 151 -11.92 78.68 -6.35
N ALA A 152 -13.01 79.30 -5.90
CA ALA A 152 -13.72 80.32 -6.64
C ALA A 152 -13.88 81.59 -5.78
N ARG A 153 -13.05 82.59 -6.12
CA ARG A 153 -13.24 84.05 -6.09
C ARG A 153 -13.97 84.71 -4.89
N SER A 154 -13.28 85.67 -4.25
CA SER A 154 -13.44 87.13 -4.48
C SER A 154 -12.37 87.89 -3.72
#